data_AF-K0FX31-F1
#
_entry.id   AF-K0FX31-F1
#
_cell.length_a   1.000
_cell.length_b   1.000
_cell.length_c   1.000
_cell.angle_alpha   90.00
_cell.angle_beta   90.00
_cell.angle_gamma   90.00
#
_symmetry.space_group_name_H-M   'P 1'
#
loop_
_entity.id
_entity.type
_entity.pdbx_description
1 polymer ?
#
loop_
_entity_poly.entity_id
_entity_poly.type
_entity_poly.pdbx_seq_one_letter_code
_entity_poly.pdbx_strand_id
1 'polypeptide(L)'
;MLSTLTTKAYIAVTEGIRNFKQNQQGVTAIEYGLIAVALAILIITVFYNDGGFIQSLKAKFADLTKSIDSVNGKLSINQSK
;
A
#
# COMPACT_ATOMS: atom_id res chain seq x y z
N MET A 1 48.24 1.38 31.29
CA MET A 1 46.86 0.96 31.62
C MET A 1 45.87 2.12 31.61
N LEU A 2 46.17 3.25 32.26
CA LEU A 2 45.25 4.40 32.27
C LEU A 2 45.08 5.05 30.89
N SER A 3 46.18 5.24 30.14
CA SER A 3 46.15 5.77 28.76
C SER A 3 45.33 4.91 27.80
N THR A 4 45.38 3.59 27.94
CA THR A 4 44.58 2.66 27.15
C THR A 4 43.09 2.70 27.52
N LEU A 5 42.75 2.97 28.78
CA LEU A 5 41.35 3.18 29.20
C LEU A 5 40.81 4.51 28.66
N THR A 6 41.58 5.60 28.77
CA THR A 6 41.17 6.92 28.28
C THR A 6 40.99 6.93 26.77
N THR A 7 41.87 6.26 26.02
CA THR A 7 41.71 6.12 24.56
C THR A 7 40.48 5.28 24.20
N LYS A 8 40.23 4.16 24.92
CA LYS A 8 39.00 3.36 24.71
C LYS A 8 37.74 4.17 24.99
N ALA A 9 37.72 4.96 26.07
CA ALA A 9 36.60 5.84 26.40
C ALA A 9 36.39 6.91 25.33
N TYR A 10 37.48 7.55 24.87
CA TYR A 10 37.44 8.54 23.79
C TYR A 10 36.88 7.96 22.48
N ILE A 11 37.34 6.76 22.11
CA ILE A 11 36.83 6.05 20.92
C ILE A 11 35.36 5.70 21.09
N ALA A 12 34.94 5.15 22.23
CA ALA A 12 33.54 4.77 22.47
C ALA A 12 32.59 5.97 22.37
N VAL A 13 32.96 7.11 22.92
CA VAL A 13 32.14 8.34 22.85
C VAL A 13 32.11 8.88 21.41
N THR A 14 33.25 8.94 20.74
CA THR A 14 33.34 9.45 19.36
C THR A 14 32.54 8.58 18.38
N GLU A 15 32.67 7.26 18.50
CA GLU A 15 31.91 6.29 17.70
C GLU A 15 30.41 6.32 18.04
N GLY A 16 30.05 6.50 19.31
CA GLY A 16 28.65 6.68 19.70
C GLY A 16 27.99 7.87 19.02
N ILE A 17 28.67 9.03 18.99
CA ILE A 17 28.18 10.23 18.30
C ILE A 17 28.12 10.02 16.78
N ARG A 18 29.14 9.35 16.20
CA ARG A 18 29.18 9.04 14.76
C ARG A 18 28.01 8.14 14.36
N ASN A 19 27.78 7.06 15.12
CA ASN A 19 26.69 6.13 14.91
C ASN A 19 25.33 6.80 15.07
N PHE A 20 25.18 7.70 16.06
CA PHE A 20 23.95 8.47 16.23
C PHE A 20 23.68 9.40 15.03
N LYS A 21 24.70 10.13 14.56
CA LYS A 21 24.57 11.01 13.38
C LYS A 21 24.25 10.24 12.10
N GLN A 22 24.75 9.01 11.98
CA GLN A 22 24.51 8.14 10.83
C GLN A 22 23.24 7.29 10.99
N ASN A 23 22.54 7.38 12.11
CA ASN A 23 21.35 6.58 12.34
C ASN A 23 20.17 7.11 11.51
N GLN A 24 19.80 6.38 10.46
CA GLN A 24 18.68 6.71 9.58
C GLN A 24 17.37 6.04 10.01
N GLN A 25 17.37 5.16 11.02
CA GLN A 25 16.19 4.35 11.40
C GLN A 25 14.93 5.20 11.68
N GLY A 26 15.09 6.42 12.21
CA GLY A 26 13.98 7.35 12.46
C GLY A 26 13.54 8.15 11.23
N VAL A 27 14.47 8.58 10.38
CA VAL A 27 14.17 9.36 9.16
C VAL A 27 13.45 8.47 8.15
N THR A 28 13.91 7.24 8.01
CA THR A 28 13.33 6.23 7.12
C THR A 28 11.87 5.91 7.49
N ALA A 29 11.52 5.89 8.77
CA ALA A 29 10.15 5.64 9.21
C ALA A 29 9.19 6.80 8.85
N ILE A 30 9.65 8.04 8.96
CA ILE A 30 8.83 9.23 8.65
C ILE A 30 8.63 9.37 7.13
N GLU A 31 9.68 9.13 6.35
CA GLU A 31 9.61 9.19 4.89
C GLU A 31 8.70 8.11 4.30
N TYR A 32 8.89 6.85 4.70
CA TYR A 32 8.00 5.77 4.25
C TYR A 32 6.58 5.94 4.78
N GLY A 33 6.41 6.50 5.99
CA GLY A 33 5.11 6.88 6.52
C GLY A 33 4.39 7.88 5.63
N LEU A 34 5.06 8.95 5.22
CA LEU A 34 4.48 9.96 4.32
C LEU A 34 4.20 9.41 2.91
N ILE A 35 5.11 8.59 2.36
CA ILE A 35 4.91 7.92 1.07
C ILE A 35 3.68 7.01 1.13
N ALA A 36 3.49 6.25 2.21
CA ALA A 36 2.32 5.40 2.38
C ALA A 36 1.00 6.19 2.39
N VAL A 37 0.97 7.36 3.04
CA VAL A 37 -0.18 8.26 3.02
C VAL A 37 -0.47 8.77 1.60
N ALA A 38 0.57 9.21 0.89
CA ALA A 38 0.42 9.69 -0.50
C ALA A 38 -0.11 8.58 -1.44
N LEU A 39 0.40 7.36 -1.30
CA LEU A 39 -0.08 6.20 -2.06
C LEU A 39 -1.53 5.86 -1.72
N ALA A 40 -1.93 5.91 -0.45
CA ALA A 40 -3.31 5.66 -0.05
C ALA A 40 -4.28 6.67 -0.68
N ILE A 41 -3.94 7.96 -0.65
CA ILE A 41 -4.74 9.02 -1.28
C ILE A 41 -4.85 8.78 -2.79
N LEU A 42 -3.74 8.44 -3.45
CA LEU A 42 -3.72 8.13 -4.89
C LEU A 42 -4.67 6.98 -5.23
N ILE A 43 -4.58 5.87 -4.47
CA ILE A 43 -5.45 4.69 -4.68
C ILE A 43 -6.91 5.07 -4.48
N ILE A 44 -7.24 5.76 -3.39
CA ILE A 44 -8.63 6.17 -3.12
C ILE A 44 -9.15 7.05 -4.25
N THR A 45 -8.38 8.03 -4.69
CA THR A 45 -8.81 8.97 -5.74
C THR A 45 -9.05 8.27 -7.08
N VAL A 46 -8.18 7.34 -7.48
CA VAL A 46 -8.31 6.64 -8.77
C VAL A 46 -9.41 5.59 -8.73
N PHE A 47 -9.53 4.85 -7.63
CA PHE A 47 -10.40 3.67 -7.57
C PHE A 47 -11.78 3.93 -6.96
N TYR A 48 -11.91 4.90 -6.05
CA TYR A 48 -13.12 5.14 -5.24
C TYR A 48 -13.87 6.43 -5.59
N ASN A 49 -13.48 7.17 -6.63
CA ASN A 49 -14.26 8.32 -7.08
C ASN A 49 -15.66 7.89 -7.62
N ASP A 50 -16.63 8.78 -7.52
CA ASP A 50 -17.95 8.59 -8.13
C ASP A 50 -17.81 8.47 -9.66
N GLY A 51 -18.40 7.43 -10.25
CA GLY A 51 -18.16 7.07 -11.66
C GLY A 51 -16.78 6.45 -11.93
N GLY A 52 -15.97 6.23 -10.90
CA GLY A 52 -14.60 5.71 -11.01
C GLY A 52 -14.52 4.26 -11.46
N PHE A 53 -13.28 3.75 -11.50
CA PHE A 53 -12.96 2.44 -12.05
C PHE A 53 -13.77 1.31 -11.42
N ILE A 54 -13.89 1.27 -10.08
CA ILE A 54 -14.61 0.21 -9.37
C ILE A 54 -16.10 0.21 -9.71
N GLN A 55 -16.73 1.38 -9.83
CA GLN A 55 -18.15 1.47 -10.16
C GLN A 55 -18.41 1.02 -11.60
N SER A 56 -17.55 1.44 -12.54
CA SER A 56 -17.60 0.97 -13.93
C SER A 56 -17.42 -0.54 -14.04
N LEU A 57 -16.47 -1.11 -13.28
CA LEU A 57 -16.23 -2.55 -13.25
C LEU A 57 -17.44 -3.31 -12.69
N LYS A 58 -18.04 -2.83 -11.58
CA LYS A 58 -19.27 -3.39 -11.02
C LYS A 58 -20.42 -3.38 -12.03
N ALA A 59 -20.59 -2.28 -12.76
CA ALA A 59 -21.63 -2.17 -13.78
C ALA A 59 -21.45 -3.23 -14.89
N LYS A 60 -20.23 -3.42 -15.39
CA LYS A 60 -19.95 -4.44 -16.41
C LYS A 60 -20.19 -5.87 -15.92
N PHE A 61 -19.85 -6.18 -14.67
CA PHE A 61 -20.19 -7.48 -14.10
C PHE A 61 -21.69 -7.67 -13.93
N ALA A 62 -22.43 -6.63 -13.51
CA ALA A 62 -23.89 -6.70 -13.43
C ALA A 62 -24.54 -6.92 -14.81
N ASP A 63 -24.04 -6.25 -15.85
CA ASP A 63 -24.50 -6.45 -17.23
C ASP A 63 -24.22 -7.87 -17.73
N LEU A 64 -23.05 -8.43 -17.37
CA LEU A 64 -22.71 -9.82 -17.67
C LEU A 64 -23.66 -10.79 -16.96
N THR A 65 -23.92 -10.61 -15.66
CA THR A 65 -24.87 -11.43 -14.91
C THR A 65 -26.25 -11.39 -15.56
N LYS A 66 -26.77 -10.20 -15.89
CA LYS A 66 -28.05 -10.06 -16.60
C LYS A 66 -28.07 -10.78 -17.94
N SER A 67 -26.96 -10.75 -18.68
CA SER A 67 -26.85 -11.42 -19.97
C SER A 67 -26.89 -12.95 -19.80
N ILE A 68 -26.19 -13.48 -18.79
CA ILE A 68 -26.21 -14.91 -18.46
C ILE A 68 -27.62 -15.34 -18.01
N ASP A 69 -28.25 -14.59 -17.10
CA ASP A 69 -29.60 -14.89 -16.61
C ASP A 69 -30.63 -14.82 -17.74
N SER A 70 -30.50 -13.84 -18.65
CA SER A 70 -31.37 -13.75 -19.81
C SER A 70 -31.22 -14.96 -20.74
N VAL A 71 -30.02 -15.49 -20.92
CA VAL A 71 -29.80 -16.70 -21.71
C VAL A 71 -30.38 -17.92 -20.99
N ASN A 72 -30.15 -18.06 -19.69
CA ASN A 72 -30.66 -19.18 -18.91
C ASN A 72 -32.20 -19.19 -18.88
N GLY A 73 -32.80 -18.02 -18.65
CA GLY A 73 -34.25 -17.83 -18.73
C GLY A 73 -34.80 -18.24 -20.09
N LYS A 74 -34.17 -17.80 -21.19
CA LYS A 74 -34.52 -18.18 -22.58
C LYS A 74 -34.36 -19.68 -22.85
N LEU A 75 -33.33 -20.32 -22.29
CA LEU A 75 -33.11 -21.75 -22.43
C LEU A 75 -34.24 -22.56 -21.75
N SER A 76 -34.74 -22.12 -20.59
CA SER A 76 -35.87 -22.75 -19.91
C SER A 76 -37.20 -22.62 -20.67
N ILE A 77 -37.44 -21.50 -21.37
CA ILE A 77 -38.67 -21.32 -22.17
C ILE A 77 -38.67 -22.19 -23.43
N ASN A 78 -37.50 -22.43 -24.02
CA ASN A 78 -37.36 -23.25 -25.23
C ASN A 78 -37.36 -24.76 -24.96
N GLN A 79 -37.20 -25.20 -23.71
CA GLN A 79 -37.27 -26.62 -23.31
C GLN A 79 -38.70 -27.08 -23.01
N SER A 80 -39.67 -26.16 -22.97
CA SER A 80 -41.09 -26.46 -22.66
C SER A 80 -42.00 -26.36 -23.89
N LYS A 81 -41.44 -26.28 -25.10
CA LYS A 81 -42.17 -26.41 -26.37
C LYS A 81 -41.71 -27.63 -27.13
#